data_AF-A0A829GL03-F1
#
_entry.id   AF-A0A829GL03-F1
#
_cell.length_a   1.000
_cell.length_b   1.000
_cell.length_c   1.000
_cell.angle_alpha   90.00
_cell.angle_beta   90.00
_cell.angle_gamma   90.00
#
_symmetry.space_group_name_H-M   'P 1'
#
loop_
_entity.id
_entity.type
_entity.pdbx_description
1 polymer ?
#
loop_
_entity_poly.entity_id
_entity_poly.type
_entity_poly.pdbx_seq_one_letter_code
_entity_poly.pdbx_strand_id
1 'polypeptide(L)'
;MQHAAELAPQEQQELIWDLFEPSLEYSPFTQQANLTGAPAISLPTAISPEGLPLGIQFTAAKGREDQLLRIGYWFEQQGLLKMLPASLKEKI
;
A
#
# COMPACT_ATOMS: atom_id res chain seq x y z
N MET A 1 -26.31 9.51 14.15
CA MET A 1 -25.03 9.90 13.55
C MET A 1 -25.15 11.36 13.18
N GLN A 2 -24.25 12.23 13.64
CA GLN A 2 -24.21 13.61 13.16
C GLN A 2 -23.76 13.58 11.70
N HIS A 3 -24.43 14.32 10.82
CA HIS A 3 -23.97 14.42 9.43
C HIS A 3 -22.77 15.36 9.40
N ALA A 4 -21.69 14.98 8.72
CA ALA A 4 -20.48 15.81 8.64
C ALA A 4 -20.77 17.24 8.13
N ALA A 5 -21.79 17.39 7.26
CA ALA A 5 -22.24 18.68 6.75
C ALA A 5 -22.86 19.61 7.80
N GLU A 6 -23.24 19.10 8.97
CA GLU A 6 -23.87 19.85 10.06
C GLU A 6 -22.85 20.37 11.09
N LEU A 7 -21.59 19.94 11.00
CA LEU A 7 -20.50 20.34 11.89
C LEU A 7 -19.96 21.73 11.51
N ALA A 8 -19.42 22.47 12.49
CA ALA A 8 -18.67 23.69 12.21
C ALA A 8 -17.40 23.37 11.38
N PRO A 9 -16.87 24.32 10.58
CA PRO A 9 -15.71 24.06 9.73
C PRO A 9 -14.48 23.48 10.47
N GLN A 10 -14.24 23.89 11.71
CA GLN A 10 -13.16 23.38 12.55
C GLN A 10 -13.41 21.91 12.96
N GLU A 11 -14.64 21.59 13.37
CA GLU A 11 -15.05 20.23 13.75
C GLU A 11 -15.03 19.28 12.55
N GLN A 12 -15.34 19.78 11.35
CA GLN A 12 -15.18 19.01 10.10
C GLN A 12 -13.70 18.67 9.84
N GLN A 13 -12.81 19.62 10.07
CA GLN A 13 -11.38 19.40 9.87
C GLN A 13 -10.81 18.41 10.90
N GLU A 14 -11.20 18.53 12.17
CA GLU A 14 -10.85 17.57 13.22
C GLU A 14 -11.35 16.16 12.89
N LEU A 15 -12.61 16.03 12.46
CA LEU A 15 -13.17 14.74 12.03
C LEU A 15 -12.37 14.12 10.88
N ILE A 16 -11.89 14.92 9.91
CA ILE A 16 -11.02 14.42 8.84
C ILE A 16 -9.73 13.86 9.45
N TRP A 17 -9.08 14.60 10.36
CA TRP A 17 -7.84 14.14 10.98
C TRP A 17 -8.03 12.85 11.78
N ASP A 18 -9.07 12.77 12.61
CA ASP A 18 -9.40 11.58 13.42
C ASP A 18 -9.61 10.33 12.55
N LEU A 19 -10.13 10.50 11.33
CA LEU A 19 -10.34 9.39 10.40
C LEU A 19 -9.04 8.99 9.67
N PHE A 20 -8.21 9.95 9.29
CA PHE A 20 -7.01 9.69 8.49
C PHE A 20 -5.80 9.26 9.34
N GLU A 21 -5.62 9.81 10.54
CA GLU A 21 -4.44 9.56 11.38
C GLU A 21 -4.23 8.06 11.66
N PRO A 22 -5.22 7.29 12.14
CA PRO A 22 -5.02 5.85 12.38
C PRO A 22 -4.70 5.10 11.09
N SER A 23 -5.30 5.49 9.96
CA SER A 23 -5.09 4.82 8.67
C SER A 23 -3.64 4.97 8.17
N LEU A 24 -2.99 6.10 8.48
CA LEU A 24 -1.62 6.37 8.11
C LEU A 24 -0.62 5.55 8.94
N GLU A 25 -0.98 5.16 10.16
CA GLU A 25 -0.16 4.24 10.96
C GLU A 25 -0.12 2.84 10.34
N TYR A 26 -1.27 2.31 9.92
CA TYR A 26 -1.35 0.96 9.36
C TYR A 26 -0.93 0.87 7.89
N SER A 27 -1.16 1.93 7.11
CA SER A 27 -0.98 1.91 5.64
C SER A 27 -0.32 3.19 5.08
N PRO A 28 0.83 3.62 5.62
CA PRO A 28 1.44 4.91 5.29
C PRO A 28 1.80 5.06 3.81
N PHE A 29 2.08 3.94 3.13
CA PHE A 29 2.65 3.97 1.78
C PHE A 29 1.61 3.80 0.65
N THR A 30 0.45 3.22 0.92
CA THR A 30 -0.55 2.89 -0.13
C THR A 30 -1.56 3.99 -0.37
N GLN A 31 -1.90 4.77 0.67
CA GLN A 31 -2.89 5.85 0.61
C GLN A 31 -2.60 6.88 -0.49
N GLN A 32 -1.32 7.21 -0.72
CA GLN A 32 -0.93 8.16 -1.77
C GLN A 32 -1.41 7.71 -3.17
N ALA A 33 -1.33 6.41 -3.48
CA ALA A 33 -1.76 5.89 -4.78
C ALA A 33 -3.28 5.98 -4.94
N ASN A 34 -4.05 5.70 -3.88
CA ASN A 34 -5.51 5.80 -3.87
C ASN A 34 -5.98 7.25 -4.08
N LEU A 35 -5.38 8.21 -3.37
CA LEU A 35 -5.76 9.61 -3.42
C LEU A 35 -5.42 10.28 -4.76
N THR A 36 -4.28 9.91 -5.35
CA THR A 36 -3.79 10.54 -6.59
C THR A 36 -4.22 9.79 -7.86
N GLY A 37 -4.62 8.52 -7.73
CA GLY A 37 -4.84 7.63 -8.86
C GLY A 37 -3.56 7.28 -9.63
N ALA A 38 -2.38 7.50 -9.03
CA ALA A 38 -1.11 7.07 -9.62
C ALA A 38 -1.00 5.54 -9.56
N PRO A 39 -0.55 4.88 -10.64
CA PRO A 39 -0.38 3.43 -10.62
C PRO A 39 0.73 3.04 -9.64
N ALA A 40 0.52 1.90 -8.96
CA ALA A 40 1.45 1.34 -7.98
C ALA A 40 1.49 -0.19 -8.08
N ILE A 41 2.65 -0.78 -7.78
CA ILE A 41 2.84 -2.24 -7.68
C ILE A 41 3.65 -2.54 -6.41
N SER A 42 3.26 -3.59 -5.68
CA SER A 42 4.01 -4.11 -4.54
C SER A 42 4.67 -5.43 -4.93
N LEU A 43 5.99 -5.51 -4.79
CA LEU A 43 6.77 -6.72 -5.12
C LEU A 43 7.28 -7.36 -3.82
N PRO A 44 7.07 -8.66 -3.58
CA PRO A 44 7.59 -9.35 -2.40
C PRO A 44 9.09 -9.64 -2.58
N THR A 45 9.95 -9.04 -1.77
CA THR A 45 11.41 -9.07 -1.98
C THR A 45 12.19 -9.67 -0.82
N ALA A 46 11.59 -9.81 0.34
CA ALA A 46 12.23 -10.39 1.52
C ALA A 46 11.21 -11.06 2.45
N ILE A 47 11.73 -11.88 3.36
CA ILE A 47 11.01 -12.42 4.51
C ILE A 47 11.77 -11.94 5.75
N SER A 48 11.06 -11.39 6.74
CA SER A 48 11.66 -10.94 8.00
C SER A 48 12.17 -12.13 8.82
N PRO A 49 13.03 -11.91 9.83
CA PRO A 49 13.46 -12.99 10.74
C PRO A 49 12.29 -13.72 11.43
N GLU A 50 11.15 -13.04 11.60
CA GLU A 50 9.92 -13.56 12.20
C GLU A 50 9.04 -14.34 11.19
N GLY A 51 9.48 -14.44 9.93
CA GLY A 51 8.75 -15.16 8.89
C GLY A 51 7.68 -14.34 8.17
N LEU A 52 7.67 -13.01 8.33
CA LEU A 52 6.68 -12.13 7.70
C LEU A 52 7.16 -11.62 6.33
N PRO A 53 6.28 -11.56 5.31
CA PRO A 53 6.67 -11.07 3.99
C PRO A 53 6.90 -9.56 4.01
N LEU A 54 7.99 -9.13 3.38
CA LEU A 54 8.33 -7.72 3.18
C LEU A 54 8.37 -7.43 1.68
N GLY A 55 7.71 -6.34 1.29
CA GLY A 55 7.62 -5.91 -0.10
C GLY A 55 8.16 -4.50 -0.32
N ILE A 56 8.54 -4.22 -1.57
CA ILE A 56 8.86 -2.87 -2.04
C ILE A 56 7.71 -2.39 -2.91
N GLN A 57 7.17 -1.21 -2.60
CA GLN A 57 6.17 -0.55 -3.42
C GLN A 57 6.82 0.42 -4.40
N PHE A 58 6.55 0.22 -5.69
CA PHE A 58 6.91 1.15 -6.75
C PHE A 58 5.67 1.92 -7.18
N THR A 59 5.85 3.20 -7.49
CA THR A 59 4.81 4.06 -8.09
C THR A 59 5.34 4.63 -9.39
N ALA A 60 4.45 4.91 -10.33
CA ALA A 60 4.82 5.53 -11.60
C ALA A 60 3.87 6.69 -11.92
N ALA A 61 4.23 7.49 -12.93
CA ALA A 61 3.32 8.49 -13.46
C ALA A 61 2.06 7.82 -14.05
N LYS A 62 0.95 8.57 -14.08
CA LYS A 62 -0.32 8.09 -14.64
C LYS A 62 -0.14 7.59 -16.08
N GLY A 63 -0.72 6.42 -16.40
CA GLY A 63 -0.59 5.79 -17.71
C GLY A 63 0.74 5.08 -17.96
N ARG A 64 1.60 4.95 -16.93
CA ARG A 64 2.90 4.26 -17.00
C ARG A 64 2.92 2.91 -16.29
N GLU A 65 1.80 2.20 -16.29
CA GLU A 65 1.69 0.82 -15.82
C GLU A 65 2.69 -0.09 -16.56
N ASP A 66 3.05 0.25 -17.81
CA ASP A 66 4.08 -0.43 -18.59
C ASP A 66 5.43 -0.51 -17.85
N GLN A 67 5.82 0.57 -17.15
CA GLN A 67 7.06 0.62 -16.40
C GLN A 67 7.00 -0.26 -15.15
N LEU A 68 5.85 -0.26 -14.46
CA LEU A 68 5.61 -1.07 -13.27
C LEU A 68 5.59 -2.56 -13.60
N LEU A 69 4.98 -2.94 -14.72
CA LEU A 69 4.99 -4.33 -15.18
C LEU A 69 6.39 -4.76 -15.64
N ARG A 70 7.15 -3.88 -16.30
CA ARG A 70 8.54 -4.16 -16.69
C ARG A 70 9.45 -4.38 -15.48
N ILE A 71 9.32 -3.58 -14.42
CA ILE A 71 10.12 -3.80 -13.21
C ILE A 71 9.71 -5.09 -12.50
N GLY A 72 8.40 -5.38 -12.42
CA GLY A 72 7.91 -6.66 -11.87
C GLY A 72 8.47 -7.86 -12.63
N TYR A 73 8.41 -7.82 -13.95
CA TYR A 73 8.97 -8.86 -14.81
C TYR A 73 10.49 -8.99 -14.65
N TRP A 74 11.22 -7.87 -14.53
CA TRP A 74 12.66 -7.92 -14.29
C TRP A 74 12.98 -8.57 -12.94
N PHE A 75 12.26 -8.24 -11.87
CA PHE A 75 12.42 -8.89 -10.55
C PHE A 75 12.15 -10.40 -10.62
N GLU A 76 11.11 -10.80 -11.34
CA GLU A 76 10.79 -12.21 -11.58
C GLU A 76 11.93 -12.92 -12.29
N GLN A 77 12.45 -12.35 -13.38
CA GLN A 77 13.53 -12.95 -14.17
C GLN A 77 14.86 -13.03 -13.44
N GLN A 78 15.10 -12.14 -12.47
CA GLN A 78 16.28 -12.18 -11.61
C GLN A 78 16.10 -13.09 -10.38
N GLY A 79 14.93 -13.74 -10.21
CA GLY A 79 14.66 -14.57 -9.03
C GLY A 79 14.64 -13.78 -7.70
N LEU A 80 14.34 -12.48 -7.79
CA LEU A 80 14.35 -11.57 -6.63
C LEU A 80 13.05 -11.64 -5.83
N LEU A 81 12.00 -12.25 -6.38
CA LEU A 81 10.72 -12.41 -5.69
C LEU A 81 10.81 -13.48 -4.59
N LYS A 82 10.44 -13.11 -3.36
CA LYS A 82 10.45 -14.00 -2.18
C LYS A 82 9.02 -14.27 -1.71
N MET A 83 8.45 -15.36 -2.21
CA MET A 83 7.10 -15.78 -1.86
C MET A 83 7.07 -16.54 -0.53
N LEU A 84 6.01 -16.36 0.27
CA LEU A 84 5.79 -17.18 1.45
C LEU A 84 5.64 -18.67 1.06
N PRO A 85 6.27 -19.60 1.81
CA PRO A 85 6.06 -21.03 1.63
C PRO A 85 4.57 -21.38 1.76
N ALA A 86 4.09 -22.33 0.95
CA ALA A 86 2.69 -22.75 0.97
C ALA A 86 2.21 -23.21 2.36
N SER A 87 3.12 -23.79 3.16
CA SER A 87 2.85 -24.28 4.52
C SER A 87 2.56 -23.18 5.56
N LEU A 88 2.89 -21.92 5.28
CA LEU A 88 2.57 -20.77 6.14
C LEU A 88 1.26 -20.08 5.75
N LYS A 89 0.73 -20.34 4.55
CA LYS A 89 -0.52 -19.72 4.08
C LYS A 89 -1.76 -20.18 4.83
N GLU A 90 -1.69 -21.32 5.53
CA GLU A 90 -2.82 -21.92 6.27
C GLU A 90 -2.91 -21.47 7.74
N LYS A 91 -1.93 -20.68 8.22
CA LYS A 91 -1.81 -20.29 9.64
C LYS A 91 -2.09 -18.80 9.91
N ILE A 92 -2.46 -18.05 8.88
CA ILE A 92 -2.87 -16.63 8.93
C ILE A 92 -4.34 -16.59 8.54
#